data_AF-A0A814VBG5-F1
#
_entry.id   AF-A0A814VBG5-F1
#
_cell.length_a   1.000
_cell.length_b   1.000
_cell.length_c   1.000
_cell.angle_alpha   90.00
_cell.angle_beta   90.00
_cell.angle_gamma   90.00
#
_symmetry.space_group_name_H-M   'P 1'
#
loop_
_entity.id
_entity.type
_entity.pdbx_description
1 polymer ?
#
loop_
_entity_poly.entity_id
_entity_poly.type
_entity_poly.pdbx_seq_one_letter_code
_entity_poly.pdbx_strand_id
1 'polypeptide(L)'
;MNLVIIILFVITTIAADHRRPVIIDTDADVDDLFAIAYLLNVPTIKILAITTVGNAFTTPFYTAPIVLTLLSKLNCEYGVPVAYGERSIVKNKLFW
;
A
#
# COMPACT_ATOMS: atom_id res chain seq x y z
N MET A 1 -36.15 -3.68 -22.46
CA MET A 1 -34.81 -3.78 -21.84
C MET A 1 -34.28 -5.17 -22.14
N ASN A 2 -33.13 -5.28 -22.80
CA ASN A 2 -32.63 -6.55 -23.35
C ASN A 2 -32.04 -7.44 -22.24
N LEU A 3 -32.41 -8.73 -22.19
CA LEU A 3 -31.99 -9.67 -21.14
C LEU A 3 -30.46 -9.78 -21.03
N VAL A 4 -29.75 -9.72 -22.17
CA VAL A 4 -28.28 -9.72 -22.22
C VAL A 4 -27.68 -8.53 -21.47
N ILE A 5 -28.31 -7.35 -21.58
CA ILE A 5 -27.84 -6.13 -20.90
C ILE A 5 -28.00 -6.27 -19.39
N ILE A 6 -29.11 -6.87 -18.94
CA ILE A 6 -29.37 -7.12 -17.51
C ILE A 6 -28.33 -8.09 -16.95
N ILE A 7 -28.06 -9.19 -17.66
CA ILE A 7 -27.06 -10.18 -17.24
C ILE A 7 -25.68 -9.54 -17.17
N LEU A 8 -25.29 -8.75 -18.18
CA LEU A 8 -23.99 -8.07 -18.19
C LEU A 8 -23.86 -7.06 -17.03
N PHE A 9 -24.92 -6.32 -16.74
CA PHE A 9 -24.97 -5.36 -15.64
C PHE A 9 -24.86 -6.05 -14.27
N VAL A 10 -25.55 -7.19 -14.08
CA VAL A 10 -25.47 -7.99 -12.84
C VAL A 10 -24.07 -8.57 -12.67
N ILE A 11 -23.49 -9.17 -13.71
CA ILE A 11 -22.13 -9.75 -13.65
C ILE A 11 -21.10 -8.67 -13.30
N THR A 12 -21.15 -7.51 -13.94
CA THR A 12 -20.18 -6.42 -13.68
C THR A 12 -20.32 -5.83 -12.28
N THR A 13 -21.54 -5.76 -11.75
CA THR A 13 -21.77 -5.28 -10.37
C THR A 13 -21.24 -6.28 -9.34
N ILE A 14 -21.43 -7.58 -9.54
CA ILE A 14 -20.92 -8.62 -8.64
C ILE A 14 -19.39 -8.72 -8.71
N ALA A 15 -18.80 -8.46 -9.88
CA ALA A 15 -17.36 -8.45 -10.09
C ALA A 15 -16.66 -7.17 -9.59
N ALA A 16 -17.41 -6.15 -9.17
CA ALA A 16 -16.84 -4.91 -8.68
C ALA A 16 -16.13 -5.13 -7.33
N ASP A 17 -14.87 -4.73 -7.26
CA ASP A 17 -14.10 -4.78 -6.01
C ASP A 17 -14.61 -3.69 -5.06
N HIS A 18 -15.36 -4.09 -4.03
CA HIS A 18 -15.96 -3.17 -3.05
C HIS A 18 -14.98 -2.69 -1.97
N ARG A 19 -13.72 -3.11 -2.03
CA ARG A 19 -12.69 -2.68 -1.08
C ARG A 19 -12.36 -1.22 -1.28
N ARG A 20 -12.17 -0.50 -0.18
CA ARG A 20 -11.72 0.90 -0.20
C ARG A 20 -10.29 0.96 -0.73
N PRO A 21 -10.05 1.64 -1.86
CA PRO A 21 -8.71 1.82 -2.38
C PRO A 21 -7.91 2.79 -1.51
N VAL A 22 -6.66 2.44 -1.21
CA VAL A 22 -5.73 3.30 -0.43
C VAL A 22 -4.34 3.31 -1.07
N ILE A 23 -3.65 4.43 -0.93
CA ILE A 23 -2.20 4.55 -1.15
C ILE A 23 -1.59 4.81 0.23
N ILE A 24 -0.51 4.11 0.55
CA ILE A 24 0.20 4.25 1.82
C ILE A 24 1.46 5.08 1.56
N ASP A 25 1.69 6.12 2.35
CA ASP A 25 2.94 6.89 2.39
C ASP A 25 3.52 6.79 3.80
N THR A 26 4.78 6.39 3.94
CA THR A 26 5.35 5.94 5.23
C THR A 26 6.87 6.08 5.26
N ASP A 27 7.48 6.18 6.44
CA ASP A 27 8.94 6.12 6.66
C ASP A 27 9.48 4.70 6.88
N ALA A 28 8.61 3.68 6.87
CA ALA A 28 8.93 2.26 6.94
C ALA A 28 9.66 1.85 8.23
N ASP A 29 9.32 2.51 9.34
CA ASP A 29 9.74 2.10 10.67
C ASP A 29 8.95 0.86 11.13
N VAL A 30 9.34 0.30 12.27
CA VAL A 30 8.82 -1.00 12.71
C VAL A 30 7.29 -0.98 12.83
N ASP A 31 6.71 0.09 13.36
CA ASP A 31 5.28 0.27 13.51
C ASP A 31 4.55 0.39 12.16
N ASP A 32 5.14 1.04 11.16
CA ASP A 32 4.60 1.07 9.80
C ASP A 32 4.54 -0.33 9.17
N LEU A 33 5.58 -1.14 9.37
CA LEU A 33 5.62 -2.51 8.86
C LEU A 33 4.49 -3.34 9.47
N PHE A 34 4.18 -3.16 10.75
CA PHE A 34 3.02 -3.79 11.38
C PHE A 34 1.70 -3.23 10.84
N ALA A 35 1.60 -1.93 10.60
CA ALA A 35 0.41 -1.32 10.01
C ALA A 35 0.14 -1.84 8.58
N ILE A 36 1.17 -1.96 7.75
CA ILE A 36 1.09 -2.56 6.40
C ILE A 36 0.65 -4.02 6.50
N ALA A 37 1.29 -4.82 7.36
CA ALA A 37 0.93 -6.22 7.57
C ALA A 37 -0.52 -6.38 8.03
N TYR A 38 -0.99 -5.50 8.91
CA TYR A 38 -2.38 -5.45 9.33
C TYR A 38 -3.33 -5.13 8.16
N LEU A 39 -3.07 -4.04 7.43
CA LEU A 39 -3.92 -3.59 6.32
C LEU A 39 -4.01 -4.60 5.18
N LEU A 40 -2.95 -5.37 4.92
CA LEU A 40 -2.96 -6.49 3.96
C LEU A 40 -4.01 -7.56 4.30
N ASN A 41 -4.35 -7.70 5.58
CA ASN A 41 -5.32 -8.68 6.07
C ASN A 41 -6.72 -8.07 6.29
N VAL A 42 -6.92 -6.78 6.02
CA VAL A 42 -8.23 -6.13 6.16
C VAL A 42 -9.04 -6.37 4.87
N PRO A 43 -10.12 -7.18 4.90
CA PRO A 43 -10.83 -7.59 3.69
C PRO A 43 -11.59 -6.45 3.01
N THR A 44 -11.74 -5.30 3.67
CA THR A 44 -12.41 -4.10 3.14
C THR A 44 -11.44 -3.09 2.54
N ILE A 45 -10.12 -3.37 2.54
CA ILE A 45 -9.08 -2.45 2.07
C ILE A 45 -8.36 -3.04 0.88
N LYS A 46 -8.08 -2.19 -0.12
CA LYS A 46 -7.24 -2.51 -1.27
C LYS A 46 -6.07 -1.54 -1.33
N ILE A 47 -4.88 -2.03 -1.02
CA ILE A 47 -3.65 -1.25 -1.16
C ILE A 47 -3.31 -1.17 -2.64
N LEU A 48 -3.23 0.05 -3.18
CA LEU A 48 -2.93 0.31 -4.59
C LEU A 48 -1.44 0.59 -4.85
N ALA A 49 -0.76 1.19 -3.87
CA ALA A 49 0.65 1.54 -3.94
C ALA A 49 1.18 1.86 -2.54
N ILE A 50 2.51 1.76 -2.38
CA ILE A 50 3.22 2.22 -1.19
C ILE A 50 4.35 3.16 -1.62
N THR A 51 4.40 4.37 -1.07
CA THR A 51 5.52 5.29 -1.19
C THR A 51 6.28 5.36 0.13
N THR A 52 7.60 5.54 0.05
CA THR A 52 8.44 5.57 1.25
C THR A 52 9.31 6.82 1.37
N VAL A 53 9.28 7.45 2.53
CA VAL A 53 10.06 8.65 2.86
C VAL A 53 10.86 8.39 4.14
N GLY A 54 12.09 7.90 4.03
CA GLY A 54 12.86 7.55 5.25
C GLY A 54 13.09 8.74 6.18
N ASN A 55 13.21 8.42 7.47
CA ASN A 55 13.38 9.39 8.54
C ASN A 55 14.76 9.21 9.22
N ALA A 56 14.85 9.60 10.51
CA ALA A 56 16.05 9.44 11.32
C ALA A 56 16.39 7.99 11.69
N PHE A 57 15.39 7.12 11.73
CA PHE A 57 15.45 5.75 12.21
C PHE A 57 15.74 4.80 11.04
N THR A 58 14.92 4.84 9.99
CA THR A 58 15.17 4.08 8.76
C THR A 58 15.84 4.96 7.71
N THR A 59 17.04 4.55 7.27
CA THR A 59 17.73 5.28 6.20
C THR A 59 16.87 5.24 4.92
N PRO A 60 16.64 6.39 4.24
CA PRO A 60 15.77 6.47 3.06
C PRO A 60 16.05 5.41 1.99
N PHE A 61 17.32 5.03 1.78
CA PHE A 61 17.73 4.01 0.80
C PHE A 61 17.28 2.58 1.12
N TYR A 62 16.89 2.29 2.36
CA TYR A 62 16.45 0.95 2.76
C TYR A 62 14.94 0.83 2.90
N THR A 63 14.21 1.94 2.94
CA THR A 63 12.75 1.95 3.18
C THR A 63 11.98 1.12 2.16
N ALA A 64 12.08 1.41 0.85
CA ALA A 64 11.38 0.63 -0.17
C ALA A 64 11.83 -0.86 -0.23
N PRO A 65 13.13 -1.21 -0.15
CA PRO A 65 13.58 -2.59 -0.06
C PRO A 65 13.01 -3.36 1.15
N ILE A 66 12.90 -2.71 2.31
CA ILE A 66 12.31 -3.31 3.51
C ILE A 66 10.83 -3.63 3.27
N VAL A 67 10.06 -2.67 2.74
CA VAL A 67 8.64 -2.87 2.40
C VAL A 67 8.47 -3.98 1.37
N LEU A 68 9.26 -3.99 0.29
CA LEU A 68 9.23 -5.06 -0.72
C LEU A 68 9.56 -6.44 -0.11
N THR A 69 10.50 -6.48 0.84
CA THR A 69 10.84 -7.71 1.56
C THR A 69 9.68 -8.17 2.45
N LEU A 70 8.97 -7.25 3.12
CA LEU A 70 7.77 -7.57 3.89
C LEU A 70 6.67 -8.15 2.99
N LEU A 71 6.35 -7.47 1.88
CA LEU A 71 5.30 -7.90 0.95
C LEU A 71 5.57 -9.30 0.40
N SER A 72 6.81 -9.57 0.00
CA SER A 72 7.20 -10.89 -0.52
C SER A 72 7.12 -11.99 0.54
N LYS A 73 7.46 -11.70 1.80
CA LYS A 73 7.35 -12.65 2.92
C LYS A 73 5.92 -12.95 3.34
N LEU A 74 5.02 -11.97 3.21
CA LEU A 74 3.61 -12.11 3.55
C LEU A 74 2.78 -12.70 2.40
N ASN A 75 3.44 -13.22 1.35
CA ASN A 75 2.81 -13.80 0.18
C ASN A 75 1.77 -12.86 -0.47
N CYS A 76 1.97 -11.55 -0.32
CA CYS A 76 1.24 -10.57 -1.09
C CYS A 76 1.82 -10.66 -2.50
N GLU A 77 0.99 -11.08 -3.46
CA GLU A 77 1.40 -11.17 -4.86
C GLU A 77 2.04 -9.83 -5.27
N TYR A 78 3.08 -9.91 -6.10
CA TYR A 78 3.95 -8.82 -6.58
C TYR A 78 3.24 -7.63 -7.29
N GLY A 79 1.94 -7.45 -7.09
CA GLY A 79 1.10 -6.44 -7.72
C GLY A 79 1.01 -5.10 -6.98
N VAL A 80 1.49 -4.97 -5.74
CA VAL A 80 1.54 -3.66 -5.06
C VAL A 80 2.85 -2.94 -5.42
N PRO A 81 2.82 -1.87 -6.23
CA PRO A 81 4.01 -1.09 -6.54
C PRO A 81 4.52 -0.38 -5.29
N VAL A 82 5.84 -0.40 -5.10
CA VAL A 82 6.53 0.31 -4.03
C VAL A 82 7.55 1.27 -4.66
N ALA A 83 7.54 2.54 -4.24
CA ALA A 83 8.44 3.55 -4.77
C ALA A 83 9.02 4.43 -3.64
N TYR A 84 10.21 4.97 -3.86
CA TYR A 84 10.73 6.02 -2.99
C TYR A 84 9.96 7.32 -3.23
N GLY A 85 9.61 8.01 -2.14
CA GLY A 85 9.11 9.38 -2.17
C GLY A 85 10.25 10.42 -2.31
N GLU A 86 9.88 11.69 -2.21
CA GLU A 86 10.85 12.79 -2.30
C GLU A 86 11.87 12.70 -1.15
N ARG A 87 13.15 12.90 -1.47
CA ARG A 87 14.22 12.92 -0.49
C ARG A 87 14.14 14.22 0.32
N SER A 88 13.33 14.22 1.36
CA SER A 88 13.38 15.25 2.39
C SER A 88 14.69 15.14 3.15
N ILE A 89 15.73 15.85 2.70
CA ILE A 89 16.80 16.26 3.61
C ILE A 89 16.09 17.17 4.61
N VAL A 90 15.68 16.63 5.76
CA VAL A 90 15.12 17.40 6.84
C VAL A 90 16.19 18.41 7.26
N LYS A 91 16.12 19.63 6.72
CA LYS A 91 17.07 20.71 7.00
C LYS A 91 16.91 21.26 8.41
N ASN A 92 15.92 20.82 9.18
CA ASN A 92 15.77 21.09 10.61
C ASN A 92 14.90 19.99 11.24
N LYS A 93 15.52 19.02 11.92
CA LYS A 93 14.78 18.06 12.75
C LYS A 93 14.24 18.81 13.97
N LEU A 94 12.94 19.10 13.97
CA LEU A 94 12.18 19.16 15.21
C LEU A 94 11.70 17.75 15.47
N PHE A 95 12.36 17.09 16.41
CA PHE A 95 11.90 15.83 17.00
C PHE A 95 10.60 16.14 17.75
N TRP A 96 9.55 15.37 17.47
CA TRP A 96 8.43 15.17 18.39
C TRP A 96 8.49 13.71 18.84
#